data_AF-A0A5P1EQ98-F1
#
_entry.id   AF-A0A5P1EQ98-F1
#
_cell.length_a   1.000
_cell.length_b   1.000
_cell.length_c   1.000
_cell.angle_alpha   90.00
_cell.angle_beta   90.00
_cell.angle_gamma   90.00
#
_symmetry.space_group_name_H-M   'P 1'
#
loop_
_entity.id
_entity.type
_entity.pdbx_description
1 polymer ?
#
loop_
_entity_poly.entity_id
_entity_poly.type
_entity_poly.pdbx_seq_one_letter_code
_entity_poly.pdbx_strand_id
1 'polypeptide(L)'
;MQRITIEGIKNDAWFRRNYVAVRHGDEEKVDLNDVNAVFDDIEEQYVSEKVEGAGRGPLIMNAFEMITLSQGLNLSALFDRRQDYVKRQTRFVSRYPARKIVAAIQEVAVTMALKVQSRNYKIRIEGGSSNKMGPFAVVIEVFEVAPALFMVDVRKAAGETLEYHKFYKTLCSKLDHVIWKPTEGGARPSLTRTATC
;
A
#
# COMPACT_ATOMS: atom_id res chain seq x y z
N MET A 1 2.69 41.08 -10.80
CA MET A 1 1.98 40.70 -9.54
C MET A 1 2.96 39.93 -8.67
N GLN A 2 3.26 40.42 -7.47
CA GLN A 2 4.07 39.68 -6.49
C GLN A 2 3.15 38.85 -5.60
N ARG A 3 3.55 37.60 -5.35
CA ARG A 3 2.84 36.69 -4.46
C ARG A 3 2.98 37.19 -3.02
N ILE A 4 1.87 37.31 -2.30
CA ILE A 4 1.88 37.69 -0.89
C ILE A 4 2.66 36.65 -0.06
N THR A 5 3.47 37.10 0.87
CA THR A 5 4.24 36.23 1.78
C THR A 5 3.36 35.78 2.94
N ILE A 6 3.76 34.72 3.65
CA ILE A 6 3.08 34.27 4.88
C ILE A 6 2.98 35.42 5.91
N GLU A 7 4.06 36.20 6.06
CA GLU A 7 4.09 37.40 6.90
C GLU A 7 3.06 38.44 6.44
N GLY A 8 2.96 38.66 5.12
CA GLY A 8 1.96 39.55 4.53
C GLY A 8 0.53 39.10 4.85
N ILE A 9 0.24 37.81 4.74
CA ILE A 9 -1.08 37.24 5.08
C ILE A 9 -1.40 37.43 6.57
N LYS A 10 -0.45 37.12 7.47
CA LYS A 10 -0.64 37.27 8.93
C LYS A 10 -0.91 38.73 9.34
N ASN A 11 -0.38 39.68 8.58
CA ASN A 11 -0.53 41.09 8.84
C ASN A 11 -1.77 41.72 8.19
N ASP A 12 -2.49 40.97 7.36
CA ASP A 12 -3.68 41.45 6.70
C ASP A 12 -4.87 41.57 7.67
N ALA A 13 -5.67 42.63 7.49
CA ALA A 13 -6.86 42.90 8.26
C ALA A 13 -7.92 41.78 8.11
N TRP A 14 -7.99 41.11 6.95
CA TRP A 14 -8.88 39.97 6.77
C TRP A 14 -8.48 38.78 7.66
N PHE A 15 -7.17 38.52 7.79
CA PHE A 15 -6.65 37.37 8.53
C PHE A 15 -6.75 37.57 10.04
N ARG A 16 -6.59 38.80 10.54
CA ARG A 16 -6.66 39.07 11.99
C ARG A 16 -8.08 39.08 12.56
N ARG A 17 -9.10 39.15 11.70
CA ARG A 17 -10.50 39.24 12.14
C ARG A 17 -10.95 37.88 12.67
N ASN A 18 -11.16 37.79 13.99
CA ASN A 18 -11.59 36.57 14.70
C ASN A 18 -10.61 35.39 14.61
N TYR A 19 -9.35 35.62 14.21
CA TYR A 19 -8.36 34.56 14.18
C TYR A 19 -7.89 34.23 15.58
N VAL A 20 -8.11 32.96 15.96
CA VAL A 20 -7.58 32.38 17.20
C VAL A 20 -6.52 31.37 16.77
N ALA A 21 -5.26 31.65 17.09
CA ALA A 21 -4.19 30.72 16.83
C ALA A 21 -4.44 29.43 17.63
N VAL A 22 -4.42 28.29 16.93
CA VAL A 22 -4.48 26.97 17.57
C VAL A 22 -3.26 26.86 18.48
N ARG A 23 -3.49 26.87 19.80
CA ARG A 23 -2.49 26.46 20.77
C ARG A 23 -2.46 24.95 20.72
N HIS A 24 -1.36 24.38 20.22
CA HIS A 24 -1.11 22.96 20.43
C HIS A 24 -0.96 22.77 21.94
N GLY A 25 -1.96 22.19 22.59
CA GLY A 25 -1.79 21.67 23.95
C GLY A 25 -0.68 20.63 23.95
N ASP A 26 0.01 20.49 25.09
CA ASP A 26 0.89 19.35 25.33
C ASP A 26 0.16 18.07 24.91
N GLU A 27 0.89 17.16 24.27
CA GLU A 27 0.37 15.93 23.65
C GLU A 27 -0.56 15.16 24.62
N GLU A 28 -1.85 15.49 24.60
CA GLU A 28 -2.85 14.69 25.28
C GLU A 28 -2.79 13.31 24.65
N LYS A 29 -2.55 12.30 25.49
CA LYS A 29 -2.75 10.91 25.11
C LYS A 29 -4.22 10.74 24.76
N VAL A 30 -4.53 10.93 23.49
CA VAL A 30 -5.85 10.65 22.94
C VAL A 30 -6.07 9.16 23.13
N ASP A 31 -7.05 8.79 23.95
CA ASP A 31 -7.48 7.41 24.05
C ASP A 31 -8.20 7.05 22.74
N LEU A 32 -7.53 6.24 21.91
CA LEU A 32 -8.05 5.82 20.61
C LEU A 32 -9.00 4.62 20.72
N ASN A 33 -9.34 4.17 21.93
CA ASN A 33 -10.22 3.03 22.13
C ASN A 33 -11.61 3.24 21.51
N ASP A 34 -12.20 4.43 21.63
CA ASP A 34 -13.52 4.73 21.04
C ASP A 34 -13.48 4.77 19.51
N VAL A 35 -12.35 5.21 18.94
CA VAL A 35 -12.14 5.23 17.49
C VAL A 35 -11.96 3.80 16.97
N ASN A 36 -11.18 2.97 17.66
CA ASN A 36 -11.05 1.54 17.35
C ASN A 36 -12.39 0.81 17.44
N ALA A 37 -13.23 1.10 18.44
CA ALA A 37 -14.55 0.48 18.58
C ALA A 37 -15.47 0.79 17.39
N VAL A 38 -15.40 2.00 16.83
CA VAL A 38 -16.16 2.37 15.62
C VAL A 38 -15.60 1.69 14.37
N PHE A 39 -14.27 1.53 14.25
CA PHE A 39 -13.68 0.82 13.12
C PHE A 39 -13.88 -0.70 13.16
N ASP A 40 -13.92 -1.30 14.36
CA ASP A 40 -14.24 -2.71 14.55
C ASP A 40 -15.72 -3.01 14.18
N ASP A 41 -16.64 -2.06 14.39
CA ASP A 41 -18.06 -2.19 13.97
C ASP A 41 -18.30 -1.94 12.47
N ILE A 42 -17.38 -1.25 11.77
CA ILE A 42 -17.54 -0.92 10.34
C ILE A 42 -16.99 -2.02 9.42
N GLU A 43 -16.28 -3.04 9.95
CA GLU A 43 -15.80 -4.17 9.12
C GLU A 43 -16.92 -5.03 8.49
N GLU A 44 -18.19 -4.81 8.83
CA GLU A 44 -19.31 -5.57 8.24
C GLU A 44 -20.18 -4.80 7.21
N GLN A 45 -19.93 -3.52 6.91
CA GLN A 45 -20.86 -2.73 6.05
C GLN A 45 -20.26 -2.05 4.80
N TYR A 46 -19.04 -2.41 4.40
CA TYR A 46 -18.75 -2.42 2.95
C TYR A 46 -19.17 -3.78 2.44
N VAL A 47 -20.05 -3.81 1.44
CA VAL A 47 -20.64 -5.01 0.81
C VAL A 47 -19.57 -6.08 0.53
N SER A 48 -19.25 -6.87 1.54
CA SER A 48 -18.49 -8.08 1.44
C SER A 48 -19.52 -9.14 1.69
N GLU A 49 -20.05 -9.67 0.60
CA GLU A 49 -20.82 -10.90 0.60
C GLU A 49 -20.12 -11.89 1.55
N LYS A 50 -20.71 -12.12 2.73
CA LYS A 50 -20.28 -13.18 3.66
C LYS A 50 -20.40 -14.49 2.91
N VAL A 51 -19.32 -14.89 2.23
CA VAL A 51 -19.19 -16.22 1.63
C VAL A 51 -18.05 -16.91 2.37
N GLU A 52 -18.41 -17.42 3.54
CA GLU A 52 -17.65 -18.47 4.18
C GLU A 52 -17.59 -19.67 3.24
N GLY A 53 -16.40 -19.94 2.71
CA GLY A 53 -16.16 -21.11 1.90
C GLY A 53 -14.67 -21.26 1.64
N ALA A 54 -14.05 -22.27 2.24
CA ALA A 54 -12.65 -22.67 2.06
C ALA A 54 -12.28 -23.10 0.61
N GLY A 55 -13.09 -22.72 -0.38
CA GLY A 55 -12.94 -23.05 -1.80
C GLY A 55 -13.03 -21.87 -2.77
N ARG A 56 -13.35 -20.64 -2.32
CA ARG A 56 -13.38 -19.47 -3.22
C ARG A 56 -11.95 -18.98 -3.48
N GLY A 57 -11.66 -18.54 -4.71
CA GLY A 57 -10.37 -17.96 -5.10
C GLY A 57 -10.05 -16.64 -4.36
N PRO A 58 -8.98 -15.93 -4.75
CA PRO A 58 -8.71 -14.59 -4.22
C PRO A 58 -9.90 -13.65 -4.47
N LEU A 59 -9.99 -12.59 -3.68
CA LEU A 59 -11.00 -11.55 -3.90
C LEU A 59 -10.81 -10.93 -5.29
N ILE A 60 -11.91 -10.72 -6.00
CA ILE A 60 -11.91 -10.00 -7.28
C ILE A 60 -11.81 -8.51 -6.96
N MET A 61 -10.88 -7.82 -7.60
CA MET A 61 -10.71 -6.38 -7.50
C MET A 61 -11.00 -5.75 -8.86
N ASN A 62 -12.08 -4.99 -8.91
CA ASN A 62 -12.49 -4.29 -10.11
C ASN A 62 -11.60 -3.05 -10.39
N ALA A 63 -11.78 -2.44 -11.57
CA ALA A 63 -11.00 -1.28 -11.97
C ALA A 63 -11.20 -0.05 -11.06
N PHE A 64 -12.43 0.20 -10.58
CA PHE A 64 -12.71 1.30 -9.67
C PHE A 64 -12.03 1.09 -8.31
N GLU A 65 -12.09 -0.12 -7.76
CA GLU A 65 -11.38 -0.50 -6.54
C GLU A 65 -9.87 -0.39 -6.70
N MET A 66 -9.33 -0.80 -7.85
CA MET A 66 -7.90 -0.64 -8.13
C MET A 66 -7.48 0.83 -8.18
N ILE A 67 -8.33 1.72 -8.71
CA ILE A 67 -8.07 3.17 -8.78
C ILE A 67 -7.97 3.77 -7.38
N THR A 68 -8.81 3.34 -6.43
CA THR A 68 -8.79 3.87 -5.04
C THR A 68 -7.45 3.64 -4.33
N LEU A 69 -6.67 2.66 -4.78
CA LEU A 69 -5.32 2.37 -4.27
C LEU A 69 -4.25 3.39 -4.73
N SER A 70 -4.60 4.35 -5.58
CA SER A 70 -3.69 5.41 -6.01
C SER A 70 -3.32 6.34 -4.84
N GLN A 71 -2.03 6.65 -4.71
CA GLN A 71 -1.55 7.57 -3.68
C GLN A 71 -2.20 8.96 -3.79
N GLY A 72 -2.55 9.40 -5.00
CA GLY A 72 -3.21 10.69 -5.22
C GLY A 72 -4.65 10.77 -4.72
N LEU A 73 -5.31 9.63 -4.51
CA LEU A 73 -6.65 9.55 -3.92
C LEU A 73 -6.60 9.26 -2.41
N ASN A 74 -5.43 8.93 -1.87
CA ASN A 74 -5.24 8.66 -0.46
C ASN A 74 -4.73 9.92 0.28
N LEU A 75 -5.64 10.59 0.99
CA LEU A 75 -5.35 11.81 1.75
C LEU A 75 -4.69 11.57 3.12
N SER A 76 -4.46 10.31 3.53
CA SER A 76 -3.87 10.00 4.84
C SER A 76 -2.50 10.69 5.03
N ALA A 77 -1.77 10.87 3.94
CA ALA A 77 -0.47 11.52 3.92
C ALA A 77 -0.50 13.00 4.38
N LEU A 78 -1.65 13.69 4.28
CA LEU A 78 -1.80 15.08 4.75
C LEU A 78 -1.79 15.20 6.28
N PHE A 79 -2.01 14.08 6.98
CA PHE A 79 -2.10 14.03 8.44
C PHE A 79 -0.88 13.35 9.09
N ASP A 80 0.07 12.83 8.29
CA ASP A 80 1.30 12.21 8.78
C ASP A 80 2.27 13.28 9.32
N ARG A 81 2.51 13.29 10.64
CA ARG A 81 3.43 14.25 11.30
C ARG A 81 4.92 14.00 11.02
N ARG A 82 5.28 12.83 10.48
CA ARG A 82 6.66 12.38 10.21
C ARG A 82 6.74 11.78 8.81
N GLN A 83 7.02 12.61 7.81
CA GLN A 83 7.01 12.18 6.41
C GLN A 83 8.39 12.38 5.76
N ASP A 84 9.39 11.65 6.25
CA ASP A 84 10.77 11.77 5.76
C ASP A 84 11.08 10.88 4.53
N TYR A 85 10.11 10.07 4.06
CA TYR A 85 10.35 9.08 3.01
C TYR A 85 9.26 9.05 1.93
N VAL A 86 9.69 9.02 0.65
CA VAL A 86 8.82 8.82 -0.52
C VAL A 86 8.19 7.43 -0.46
N LYS A 87 6.85 7.36 -0.36
CA LYS A 87 6.09 6.10 -0.42
C LYS A 87 6.30 5.45 -1.79
N ARG A 88 7.09 4.38 -1.86
CA ARG A 88 7.22 3.58 -3.09
C ARG A 88 6.01 2.66 -3.24
N GLN A 89 5.52 2.50 -4.47
CA GLN A 89 4.50 1.50 -4.77
C GLN A 89 5.06 0.11 -4.47
N THR A 90 4.37 -0.64 -3.62
CA THR A 90 4.80 -1.97 -3.14
C THR A 90 3.82 -3.04 -3.58
N ARG A 91 3.70 -3.15 -4.90
CA ARG A 91 2.76 -4.03 -5.59
C ARG A 91 3.41 -4.61 -6.82
N PHE A 92 3.06 -5.85 -7.13
CA PHE A 92 3.42 -6.49 -8.39
C PHE A 92 2.24 -7.30 -8.93
N VAL A 93 2.36 -7.77 -10.16
CA VAL A 93 1.35 -8.58 -10.83
C VAL A 93 1.94 -9.92 -11.24
N SER A 94 1.09 -10.94 -11.35
CA SER A 94 1.47 -12.30 -11.72
C SER A 94 0.37 -12.98 -12.54
N ARG A 95 0.77 -13.87 -13.44
CA ARG A 95 -0.13 -14.76 -14.18
C ARG A 95 -0.17 -16.20 -13.63
N TYR A 96 0.57 -16.46 -12.54
CA TYR A 96 0.51 -17.75 -11.88
C TYR A 96 -0.81 -17.92 -11.13
N PRO A 97 -1.34 -19.15 -10.98
CA PRO A 97 -2.49 -19.40 -10.13
C PRO A 97 -2.26 -18.85 -8.72
N ALA A 98 -3.27 -18.19 -8.13
CA ALA A 98 -3.16 -17.53 -6.83
C ALA A 98 -2.60 -18.44 -5.71
N ARG A 99 -2.93 -19.74 -5.73
CA ARG A 99 -2.39 -20.73 -4.78
C ARG A 99 -0.87 -20.88 -4.89
N LYS A 100 -0.32 -20.86 -6.12
CA LYS A 100 1.12 -20.91 -6.35
C LYS A 100 1.81 -19.62 -5.89
N ILE A 101 1.18 -18.47 -6.10
CA ILE A 101 1.68 -17.17 -5.63
C ILE A 101 1.80 -17.18 -4.10
N VAL A 102 0.73 -17.58 -3.39
CA VAL A 102 0.72 -17.67 -1.93
C VAL A 102 1.80 -18.63 -1.43
N ALA A 103 1.89 -19.83 -2.01
CA ALA A 103 2.90 -20.81 -1.63
C ALA A 103 4.34 -20.28 -1.81
N ALA A 104 4.62 -19.64 -2.95
CA ALA A 104 5.93 -19.05 -3.22
C ALA A 104 6.30 -17.95 -2.21
N ILE A 105 5.33 -17.08 -1.85
CA ILE A 105 5.54 -16.04 -0.83
C ILE A 105 5.84 -16.67 0.54
N GLN A 106 5.08 -17.70 0.93
CA GLN A 106 5.28 -18.39 2.20
C GLN A 106 6.65 -19.07 2.27
N GLU A 107 7.04 -19.79 1.21
CA GLU A 107 8.36 -20.43 1.11
C GLU A 107 9.48 -19.40 1.27
N VAL A 108 9.41 -18.30 0.52
CA VAL A 108 10.39 -17.21 0.63
C VAL A 108 10.46 -16.66 2.05
N ALA A 109 9.32 -16.40 2.69
CA ALA A 109 9.27 -15.89 4.06
C ALA A 109 9.87 -16.87 5.08
N VAL A 110 9.64 -18.17 4.91
CA VAL A 110 10.26 -19.23 5.74
C VAL A 110 11.78 -19.25 5.54
N THR A 111 12.28 -19.13 4.29
CA THR A 111 13.74 -19.04 4.04
C THR A 111 14.40 -17.81 4.67
N MET A 112 13.61 -16.78 4.98
CA MET A 112 14.05 -15.56 5.65
C MET A 112 13.91 -15.65 7.18
N ALA A 113 13.55 -16.82 7.73
CA ALA A 113 13.28 -17.04 9.15
C ALA A 113 12.23 -16.06 9.71
N LEU A 114 11.21 -15.75 8.92
CA LEU A 114 10.10 -14.89 9.32
C LEU A 114 8.91 -15.73 9.79
N LYS A 115 8.15 -15.19 10.74
CA LYS A 115 6.90 -15.82 11.18
C LYS A 115 5.81 -15.51 10.14
N VAL A 116 5.08 -16.55 9.72
CA VAL A 116 4.07 -16.44 8.67
C VAL A 116 2.73 -16.96 9.17
N GLN A 117 1.68 -16.22 8.88
CA GLN A 117 0.30 -16.64 9.06
C GLN A 117 -0.46 -16.35 7.78
N SER A 118 -1.31 -17.26 7.32
CA SER A 118 -2.06 -17.08 6.08
C SER A 118 -3.50 -17.55 6.22
N ARG A 119 -4.43 -16.77 5.67
CA ARG A 119 -5.85 -17.10 5.59
C ARG A 119 -6.44 -16.43 4.36
N ASN A 120 -7.25 -17.15 3.57
CA ASN A 120 -8.02 -16.57 2.45
C ASN A 120 -7.20 -15.66 1.51
N TYR A 121 -6.04 -16.12 1.02
CA TYR A 121 -5.15 -15.35 0.14
C TYR A 121 -4.58 -14.04 0.73
N LYS A 122 -4.71 -13.87 2.04
CA LYS A 122 -4.07 -12.85 2.86
C LYS A 122 -2.98 -13.51 3.72
N ILE A 123 -1.79 -12.91 3.73
CA ILE A 123 -0.62 -13.41 4.43
C ILE A 123 -0.11 -12.30 5.36
N ARG A 124 0.08 -12.62 6.63
CA ARG A 124 0.73 -11.78 7.61
C ARG A 124 2.14 -12.32 7.88
N ILE A 125 3.13 -11.45 7.76
CA ILE A 125 4.54 -11.77 7.98
C ILE A 125 5.08 -10.87 9.08
N GLU A 126 5.73 -11.47 10.07
CA GLU A 126 6.31 -10.78 11.21
C GLU A 126 7.81 -11.11 11.31
N GLY A 127 8.64 -10.06 11.38
CA GLY A 127 10.07 -10.16 11.69
C GLY A 127 10.28 -9.91 13.18
N GLY A 128 10.95 -10.85 13.86
CA GLY A 128 11.31 -10.71 15.28
C GLY A 128 12.64 -9.96 15.47
N SER A 129 12.92 -9.50 16.69
CA SER A 129 14.15 -8.77 17.04
C SER A 129 15.45 -9.55 16.84
N SER A 130 15.40 -10.89 16.71
CA SER A 130 16.56 -11.74 16.44
C SER A 130 16.99 -11.77 14.97
N ASN A 131 16.18 -11.22 14.06
CA ASN A 131 16.47 -11.23 12.64
C ASN A 131 17.38 -10.05 12.27
N LYS A 132 18.12 -10.19 11.16
CA LYS A 132 18.97 -9.10 10.62
C LYS A 132 18.18 -7.85 10.22
N MET A 133 16.86 -7.99 10.10
CA MET A 133 15.90 -6.88 9.98
C MET A 133 15.26 -6.66 11.35
N GLY A 134 15.22 -5.41 11.80
CA GLY A 134 14.57 -5.02 13.05
C GLY A 134 13.09 -5.42 13.08
N PRO A 135 12.39 -5.27 14.22
CA PRO A 135 11.01 -5.72 14.35
C PRO A 135 10.09 -5.03 13.33
N PHE A 136 9.35 -5.82 12.54
CA PHE A 136 8.40 -5.31 11.54
C PHE A 136 7.22 -6.27 11.35
N ALA A 137 6.10 -5.74 10.85
CA ALA A 137 4.96 -6.54 10.42
C ALA A 137 4.45 -6.07 9.06
N VAL A 138 4.15 -7.01 8.18
CA VAL A 138 3.65 -6.78 6.82
C VAL A 138 2.44 -7.66 6.55
N VAL A 139 1.49 -7.10 5.81
CA VAL A 139 0.33 -7.82 5.28
C VAL A 139 0.46 -7.86 3.76
N ILE A 140 0.28 -9.04 3.18
CA ILE A 140 0.27 -9.28 1.75
C ILE A 140 -1.09 -9.83 1.37
N GLU A 141 -1.74 -9.24 0.38
CA GLU A 141 -3.02 -9.70 -0.14
C GLU A 141 -2.93 -9.96 -1.65
N VAL A 142 -3.53 -11.06 -2.09
CA VAL A 142 -3.62 -11.43 -3.50
C VAL A 142 -5.04 -11.18 -3.98
N PHE A 143 -5.18 -10.41 -5.05
CA PHE A 143 -6.45 -10.06 -5.69
C PHE A 143 -6.46 -10.53 -7.14
N GLU A 144 -7.61 -10.99 -7.62
CA GLU A 144 -7.83 -11.20 -9.05
C GLU A 144 -8.29 -9.89 -9.69
N VAL A 145 -7.48 -9.32 -10.58
CA VAL A 145 -7.79 -8.03 -11.25
C VAL A 145 -8.30 -8.20 -12.68
N ALA A 146 -8.02 -9.36 -13.28
CA ALA A 146 -8.58 -9.83 -14.54
C ALA A 146 -8.44 -11.36 -14.61
N PRO A 147 -9.13 -12.05 -15.52
CA PRO A 147 -8.98 -13.50 -15.67
C PRO A 147 -7.52 -13.91 -15.83
N ALA A 148 -7.05 -14.78 -14.94
CA ALA A 148 -5.65 -15.25 -14.85
C ALA A 148 -4.60 -14.14 -14.66
N LEU A 149 -4.99 -12.98 -14.12
CA LEU A 149 -4.09 -11.90 -13.74
C LEU A 149 -4.36 -11.51 -12.29
N PHE A 150 -3.35 -11.71 -11.46
CA PHE A 150 -3.42 -11.47 -10.03
C PHE A 150 -2.49 -10.32 -9.64
N MET A 151 -3.00 -9.44 -8.80
CA MET A 151 -2.26 -8.36 -8.19
C MET A 151 -1.89 -8.77 -6.76
N VAL A 152 -0.63 -8.59 -6.40
CA VAL A 152 -0.13 -8.82 -5.05
C VAL A 152 0.17 -7.45 -4.44
N ASP A 153 -0.62 -7.08 -3.44
CA ASP A 153 -0.44 -5.83 -2.69
C ASP A 153 0.28 -6.11 -1.38
N VAL A 154 1.40 -5.43 -1.15
CA VAL A 154 2.20 -5.55 0.07
C VAL A 154 2.00 -4.27 0.87
N ARG A 155 1.60 -4.38 2.14
CA ARG A 155 1.31 -3.25 3.02
C ARG A 155 2.07 -3.36 4.33
N LYS A 156 2.70 -2.27 4.74
CA LYS A 156 3.34 -2.16 6.06
C LYS A 156 2.25 -2.08 7.14
N ALA A 157 2.26 -3.01 8.09
CA ALA A 157 1.39 -2.96 9.28
C ALA A 157 2.11 -2.31 10.47
N ALA A 158 3.39 -2.63 10.69
CA ALA A 158 4.19 -2.05 11.77
C ALA A 158 5.69 -2.05 11.42
N GLY A 159 6.47 -1.25 12.16
CA GLY A 159 7.93 -1.14 11.99
C GLY A 159 8.38 0.02 11.11
N GLU A 160 9.70 0.14 10.97
CA GLU A 160 10.35 1.22 10.23
C GLU A 160 10.14 1.11 8.71
N THR A 161 9.97 2.26 8.06
CA THR A 161 9.74 2.34 6.61
C THR A 161 10.94 1.86 5.79
N LEU A 162 12.17 2.07 6.28
CA LEU A 162 13.39 1.58 5.60
C LEU A 162 13.46 0.05 5.62
N GLU A 163 13.21 -0.57 6.77
CA GLU A 163 13.18 -2.03 6.93
C GLU A 163 12.07 -2.65 6.06
N TYR A 164 10.90 -2.00 6.00
CA TYR A 164 9.81 -2.40 5.10
C TYR A 164 10.25 -2.41 3.62
N HIS A 165 10.92 -1.37 3.16
CA HIS A 165 11.38 -1.31 1.76
C HIS A 165 12.51 -2.30 1.46
N LYS A 166 13.41 -2.56 2.42
CA LYS A 166 14.42 -3.63 2.32
C LYS A 166 13.76 -5.01 2.23
N PHE A 167 12.76 -5.26 3.05
CA PHE A 167 11.94 -6.47 3.00
C PHE A 167 11.33 -6.64 1.60
N TYR A 168 10.59 -5.64 1.13
CA TYR A 168 9.90 -5.71 -0.16
C TYR A 168 10.87 -5.96 -1.33
N LYS A 169 12.03 -5.27 -1.35
CA LYS A 169 13.05 -5.48 -2.38
C LYS A 169 13.58 -6.92 -2.38
N THR A 170 13.84 -7.48 -1.19
CA THR A 170 14.34 -8.84 -1.01
C THR A 170 13.29 -9.89 -1.37
N LEU A 171 12.03 -9.63 -1.02
CA LEU A 171 10.90 -10.47 -1.39
C LEU A 171 10.78 -10.54 -2.92
N CYS A 172 10.77 -9.38 -3.60
CA CYS A 172 10.66 -9.32 -5.06
C CYS A 172 11.83 -10.00 -5.77
N SER A 173 13.07 -9.87 -5.27
CA SER A 173 14.22 -10.53 -5.89
C SER A 173 14.16 -12.05 -5.78
N LYS A 174 13.66 -12.59 -4.65
CA LYS A 174 13.44 -14.02 -4.47
C LYS A 174 12.23 -14.55 -5.26
N LEU A 175 11.26 -13.67 -5.55
CA LEU A 175 10.04 -13.98 -6.30
C LEU A 175 10.12 -13.59 -7.79
N ASP A 176 11.30 -13.31 -8.34
CA ASP A 176 11.44 -12.81 -9.71
C ASP A 176 10.74 -13.70 -10.76
N HIS A 177 10.78 -15.02 -10.53
CA HIS A 177 10.18 -16.04 -11.40
C HIS A 177 8.64 -16.08 -11.38
N VAL A 178 7.98 -15.51 -10.35
CA VAL A 178 6.51 -15.39 -10.30
C VAL A 178 6.02 -14.00 -10.70
N ILE A 179 6.89 -13.00 -10.72
CA ILE A 179 6.54 -11.62 -11.10
C ILE A 179 6.37 -11.55 -12.61
N TRP A 180 5.19 -11.14 -13.06
CA TRP A 180 4.94 -10.88 -14.46
C TRP A 180 5.63 -9.57 -14.86
N LYS A 181 6.55 -9.66 -15.81
CA LYS A 181 7.18 -8.52 -16.49
C LYS A 181 6.55 -8.38 -17.87
N PRO A 182 6.22 -7.16 -18.32
CA PRO A 182 5.87 -6.95 -19.72
C PRO A 182 7.00 -7.51 -20.57
N THR A 183 6.69 -8.35 -21.55
CA THR A 183 7.67 -8.70 -22.56
C THR A 183 8.00 -7.40 -23.28
N GLU A 184 9.25 -6.95 -23.24
CA GLU A 184 9.73 -5.90 -24.14
C GLU A 184 9.69 -6.47 -25.57
N GLY A 185 8.48 -6.52 -26.14
CA GLY A 185 8.28 -6.76 -27.56
C GLY A 185 8.88 -5.56 -28.28
N GLY A 186 9.92 -5.81 -29.06
CA GLY A 186 10.79 -4.80 -29.66
C GLY A 186 10.04 -3.57 -30.17
N ALA A 187 10.44 -2.41 -29.64
CA ALA A 187 10.23 -1.16 -30.31
C ALA A 187 10.93 -1.24 -31.68
N ARG A 188 10.18 -1.53 -32.74
CA ARG A 188 10.54 -1.06 -34.08
C ARG A 188 10.19 0.42 -34.12
N PRO A 189 11.15 1.35 -34.25
CA PRO A 189 10.82 2.71 -34.62
C PRO A 189 10.63 2.74 -36.14
N SER A 190 9.41 2.92 -36.60
CA SER A 190 9.14 3.58 -37.89
C SER A 190 7.66 3.88 -38.00
N LEU A 191 7.23 4.95 -37.33
CA LEU A 191 6.25 5.83 -37.95
C LEU A 191 7.01 6.62 -39.03
N THR A 192 7.20 6.02 -40.20
CA THR A 192 7.54 6.79 -41.39
C THR A 192 6.32 7.66 -41.70
N ARG A 193 6.44 8.94 -41.34
CA ARG A 193 5.57 10.00 -41.81
C ARG A 193 5.79 10.10 -43.32
N THR A 194 4.95 9.43 -44.11
CA THR A 194 4.82 9.73 -45.53
C THR A 194 4.21 11.12 -45.64
N ALA A 195 5.05 12.10 -45.96
CA ALA A 195 4.59 13.33 -46.58
C ALA A 195 4.22 12.98 -48.02
N THR A 196 2.94 13.10 -48.34
CA THR A 196 2.47 13.22 -49.72
C THR A 196 2.04 14.66 -49.95
N CYS A 197 2.40 15.13 -51.14
CA CYS A 197 2.39 16.49 -51.66
C CYS A 197 1.07 17.26 -51.49
#